data_AF-A0A7X7QW28-F1
#
_entry.id   AF-A0A7X7QW28-F1
#
_cell.length_a   1.000
_cell.length_b   1.000
_cell.length_c   1.000
_cell.angle_alpha   90.00
_cell.angle_beta   90.00
_cell.angle_gamma   90.00
#
_symmetry.space_group_name_H-M   'P 1'
#
loop_
_entity.id
_entity.type
_entity.pdbx_description
1 polymer ?
#
loop_
_entity_poly.entity_id
_entity_poly.type
_entity_poly.pdbx_seq_one_letter_code
_entity_poly.pdbx_strand_id
1 'polypeptide(L)'
;MKNLKTIIIIVIILAVAIATYFIIDDIISKTRVINPNINEVITPSNIKSSDIVRYSFSISGEQTTVELMEVTVRDDEGNERSEMQYRLVNEPDKELNNKIETALVQAASLISVNLIEENPTDLSKYGIDYNSFFEVTLKDGTSYKVYFGNVIDVTYNVYVMREGVDKIYTISDTSFGMLTIYREYLLSEVIFPGNANTISSFSLLKKGDLEFTLKPDQYVKWVLTEPLSSKTYTQTAQEMIDNTYDMVIGEYVNVLPSED
;
A
#
# COMPACT_ATOMS: atom_id res chain seq x y z
N MET A 1 -6.60 -63.91 19.06
CA MET A 1 -7.31 -63.06 20.04
C MET A 1 -6.62 -61.73 20.37
N LYS A 2 -5.31 -61.53 20.12
CA LYS A 2 -4.61 -60.26 20.43
C LYS A 2 -5.05 -59.07 19.57
N ASN A 3 -5.37 -59.30 18.28
CA ASN A 3 -5.70 -58.22 17.35
C ASN A 3 -7.16 -57.74 17.46
N LEU A 4 -8.07 -58.55 18.01
CA LEU A 4 -9.48 -58.16 18.17
C LEU A 4 -9.63 -57.06 19.24
N LYS A 5 -8.88 -57.15 20.33
CA LYS A 5 -8.87 -56.11 21.39
C LYS A 5 -8.31 -54.79 20.86
N THR A 6 -7.24 -54.82 20.06
CA THR A 6 -6.65 -53.63 19.43
C THR A 6 -7.61 -52.98 18.42
N ILE A 7 -8.30 -53.78 17.59
CA ILE A 7 -9.30 -53.27 16.64
C ILE A 7 -10.47 -52.62 17.37
N ILE A 8 -10.97 -53.22 18.45
CA ILE A 8 -12.06 -52.66 19.26
C ILE A 8 -11.65 -51.31 19.87
N ILE A 9 -10.41 -51.20 20.39
CA ILE A 9 -9.90 -49.94 20.96
C ILE A 9 -9.82 -48.84 19.90
N ILE A 10 -9.35 -49.14 18.69
CA ILE A 10 -9.27 -48.17 17.59
C ILE A 10 -10.66 -47.70 17.18
N VAL A 11 -11.63 -48.60 17.06
CA VAL A 11 -13.02 -48.24 16.70
C VAL A 11 -13.66 -47.35 17.76
N ILE A 12 -13.39 -47.60 19.05
CA ILE A 12 -13.89 -46.75 20.14
C ILE A 12 -13.25 -45.36 20.08
N ILE A 13 -11.94 -45.27 19.85
CA ILE A 13 -11.26 -43.97 19.72
C ILE A 13 -11.81 -43.18 18.52
N LEU A 14 -12.06 -43.84 17.40
CA LEU A 14 -12.65 -43.21 16.22
C LEU A 14 -14.06 -42.69 16.50
N ALA A 15 -14.89 -43.50 17.17
CA ALA A 15 -16.25 -43.11 17.54
C ALA A 15 -16.27 -41.94 18.51
N VAL A 16 -15.34 -41.92 19.49
CA VAL A 16 -15.17 -40.79 20.40
C VAL A 16 -14.74 -39.56 19.61
N ALA A 17 -13.73 -39.63 18.74
CA ALA A 17 -13.27 -38.49 17.95
C ALA A 17 -14.38 -37.90 17.06
N ILE A 18 -15.22 -38.75 16.45
CA ILE A 18 -16.38 -38.33 15.67
C ILE A 18 -17.41 -37.63 16.56
N ALA A 19 -17.71 -38.18 17.74
CA ALA A 19 -18.63 -37.55 18.69
C ALA A 19 -18.10 -36.19 19.20
N THR A 20 -16.79 -36.10 19.50
CA THR A 20 -16.18 -34.83 19.90
C THR A 20 -16.23 -33.81 18.78
N TYR A 21 -15.99 -34.24 17.53
CA TYR A 21 -16.11 -33.37 16.36
C TYR A 21 -17.53 -32.78 16.24
N PHE A 22 -18.57 -33.61 16.34
CA PHE A 22 -19.95 -33.12 16.26
C PHE A 22 -20.35 -32.21 17.43
N ILE A 23 -19.85 -32.47 18.64
CA ILE A 23 -20.11 -31.59 19.79
C ILE A 23 -19.41 -30.24 19.62
N ILE A 24 -18.16 -30.24 19.14
CA ILE A 24 -17.42 -29.02 18.85
C ILE A 24 -18.11 -28.23 17.73
N ASP A 25 -18.56 -28.90 16.67
CA ASP A 25 -19.30 -28.28 15.56
C ASP A 25 -20.65 -27.70 16.00
N ASP A 26 -21.40 -28.39 16.86
CA ASP A 26 -22.65 -27.90 17.46
C ASP A 26 -22.43 -26.70 18.39
N ILE A 27 -21.36 -26.70 19.19
CA ILE A 27 -21.01 -25.55 20.05
C ILE A 27 -20.58 -24.38 19.18
N ILE A 28 -19.68 -24.59 18.21
CA ILE A 28 -19.19 -23.55 17.30
C ILE A 28 -20.35 -22.95 16.50
N SER A 29 -21.26 -23.78 15.96
CA SER A 29 -22.42 -23.32 15.20
C SER A 29 -23.43 -22.56 16.07
N LYS A 30 -23.60 -22.91 17.34
CA LYS A 30 -24.46 -22.17 18.30
C LYS A 30 -23.86 -20.84 18.79
N THR A 31 -22.52 -20.75 18.88
CA THR A 31 -21.82 -19.47 19.16
C THR A 31 -21.57 -18.63 17.91
N ARG A 32 -21.82 -19.17 16.73
CA ARG A 32 -21.79 -18.42 15.48
C ARG A 32 -22.99 -17.47 15.49
N VAL A 33 -22.74 -16.19 15.69
CA VAL A 33 -23.68 -15.16 15.26
C VAL A 33 -23.79 -15.31 13.75
N ILE A 34 -24.85 -15.98 13.29
CA ILE A 34 -25.21 -16.00 11.87
C ILE A 34 -25.86 -14.63 11.61
N ASN A 35 -25.04 -13.59 11.46
CA ASN A 35 -25.47 -12.44 10.70
C ASN A 35 -25.41 -12.86 9.23
N PRO A 36 -26.51 -12.76 8.46
CA PRO A 36 -26.41 -12.96 7.03
C PRO A 36 -25.32 -12.01 6.53
N ASN A 37 -24.36 -12.53 5.75
CA ASN A 37 -23.31 -11.74 5.12
C ASN A 37 -23.97 -10.66 4.23
N ILE A 38 -24.31 -9.51 4.82
CA ILE A 38 -24.69 -8.32 4.09
C ILE A 38 -23.40 -7.51 4.01
N ASN A 39 -22.70 -7.67 2.90
CA ASN A 39 -21.59 -6.81 2.53
C ASN A 39 -22.17 -5.43 2.21
N GLU A 40 -22.34 -4.57 3.22
CA GLU A 40 -22.75 -3.19 3.02
C GLU A 40 -21.56 -2.37 2.53
N VAL A 41 -21.79 -1.53 1.52
CA VAL A 41 -20.78 -0.56 1.09
C VAL A 41 -20.70 0.53 2.16
N ILE A 42 -19.55 0.64 2.80
CA ILE A 42 -19.32 1.61 3.88
C ILE A 42 -19.20 3.00 3.29
N THR A 43 -18.45 3.16 2.20
CA THR A 43 -18.49 4.39 1.42
C THR A 43 -19.75 4.46 0.56
N PRO A 44 -20.28 5.66 0.27
CA PRO A 44 -21.37 5.80 -0.69
C PRO A 44 -21.03 5.13 -2.03
N SER A 45 -22.00 4.38 -2.57
CA SER A 45 -21.81 3.53 -3.76
C SER A 45 -21.52 4.30 -5.05
N ASN A 46 -21.62 5.62 -5.04
CA ASN A 46 -21.41 6.50 -6.20
C ASN A 46 -20.01 7.15 -6.23
N ILE A 47 -19.15 6.87 -5.26
CA ILE A 47 -17.79 7.41 -5.26
C ILE A 47 -16.95 6.68 -6.31
N LYS A 48 -16.26 7.45 -7.15
CA LYS A 48 -15.21 6.94 -8.04
C LYS A 48 -13.86 7.40 -7.49
N SER A 49 -12.86 6.52 -7.51
CA SER A 49 -11.50 6.88 -7.11
C SER A 49 -10.94 8.06 -7.91
N SER A 50 -11.30 8.17 -9.19
CA SER A 50 -10.92 9.27 -10.08
C SER A 50 -11.51 10.63 -9.69
N ASP A 51 -12.51 10.66 -8.81
CA ASP A 51 -13.17 11.88 -8.34
C ASP A 51 -12.67 12.34 -6.98
N ILE A 52 -11.83 11.54 -6.33
CA ILE A 52 -11.09 11.95 -5.13
C ILE A 52 -10.02 12.96 -5.57
N VAL A 53 -9.88 14.05 -4.82
CA VAL A 53 -8.82 15.06 -5.02
C VAL A 53 -7.89 15.16 -3.83
N ARG A 54 -8.34 14.68 -2.67
CA ARG A 54 -7.56 14.67 -1.43
C ARG A 54 -7.86 13.40 -0.66
N TYR A 55 -6.80 12.80 -0.12
CA TYR A 55 -6.85 11.62 0.71
C TYR A 55 -6.00 11.86 1.96
N SER A 56 -6.59 11.69 3.13
CA SER A 56 -5.89 11.78 4.41
C SER A 56 -6.09 10.47 5.15
N PHE A 57 -5.06 9.96 5.80
CA PHE A 57 -5.21 8.92 6.81
C PHE A 57 -4.41 9.29 8.05
N SER A 58 -4.89 8.86 9.20
CA SER A 58 -4.26 9.04 10.50
C SER A 58 -4.26 7.73 11.25
N ILE A 59 -3.12 7.37 11.83
CA ILE A 59 -2.98 6.22 12.72
C ILE A 59 -2.30 6.69 13.99
N SER A 60 -2.94 6.48 15.13
CA SER A 60 -2.43 6.94 16.44
C SER A 60 -2.08 8.45 16.47
N GLY A 61 -2.79 9.27 15.68
CA GLY A 61 -2.58 10.72 15.59
C GLY A 61 -1.51 11.17 14.59
N GLU A 62 -0.76 10.25 13.98
CA GLU A 62 0.15 10.58 12.88
C GLU A 62 -0.62 10.62 11.57
N GLN A 63 -0.82 11.83 11.03
CA GLN A 63 -1.59 12.07 9.82
C GLN A 63 -0.68 12.24 8.60
N THR A 64 -0.97 11.49 7.54
CA THR A 64 -0.43 11.72 6.20
C THR A 64 -1.55 12.21 5.30
N THR A 65 -1.25 13.24 4.48
CA THR A 65 -2.23 13.81 3.53
C THR A 65 -1.61 13.89 2.15
N VAL A 66 -2.36 13.39 1.18
CA VAL A 66 -2.04 13.43 -0.24
C VAL A 66 -3.12 14.21 -0.98
N GLU A 67 -2.70 15.09 -1.88
CA GLU A 67 -3.60 15.94 -2.65
C GLU A 67 -3.21 15.92 -4.13
N LEU A 68 -4.20 16.03 -5.01
CA LEU A 68 -3.99 16.12 -6.44
C LEU A 68 -3.53 17.54 -6.79
N MET A 69 -2.29 17.68 -7.24
CA MET A 69 -1.64 18.97 -7.51
C MET A 69 -1.24 19.09 -8.99
N GLU A 70 -1.24 20.32 -9.50
CA GLU A 70 -0.65 20.62 -10.81
C GLU A 70 0.87 20.59 -10.68
N VAL A 71 1.53 19.77 -11.51
CA VAL A 71 2.98 19.63 -11.57
C VAL A 71 3.46 19.86 -13.00
N THR A 72 4.62 20.50 -13.14
CA THR A 72 5.29 20.65 -14.43
C THR A 72 6.14 19.42 -14.71
N VAL A 73 5.81 18.69 -15.77
CA VAL A 73 6.62 17.59 -16.28
C VAL A 73 7.26 17.98 -17.60
N ARG A 74 8.46 17.44 -17.84
CA ARG A 74 9.20 17.63 -19.08
C ARG A 74 9.12 16.35 -19.90
N ASP A 75 8.75 16.45 -21.17
CA ASP A 75 8.75 15.31 -22.10
C ASP A 75 10.16 14.98 -22.62
N ASP A 76 10.28 13.89 -23.38
CA ASP A 76 11.55 13.43 -23.97
C ASP A 76 12.16 14.45 -24.94
N GLU A 77 11.36 15.39 -25.46
CA GLU A 77 11.79 16.47 -26.37
C GLU A 77 12.20 17.74 -25.62
N GLY A 78 12.02 17.77 -24.29
CA GLY A 78 12.34 18.90 -23.44
C GLY A 78 11.22 19.93 -23.29
N ASN A 79 10.03 19.67 -23.84
CA ASN A 79 8.88 20.55 -23.67
C ASN A 79 8.24 20.35 -22.30
N GLU A 80 7.83 21.46 -21.69
CA GLU A 80 7.13 21.45 -20.40
C GLU A 80 5.62 21.37 -20.61
N ARG A 81 4.96 20.51 -19.85
CA ARG A 81 3.51 20.43 -19.77
C ARG A 81 3.05 20.33 -18.33
N SER A 82 1.87 20.88 -18.05
CA SER A 82 1.21 20.70 -16.76
C SER A 82 0.45 19.38 -16.71
N GLU A 83 0.62 18.64 -15.63
CA GLU A 83 -0.14 17.42 -15.33
C GLU A 83 -0.67 17.46 -13.90
N MET A 84 -1.81 16.80 -13.67
CA MET A 84 -2.33 16.61 -12.32
C MET A 84 -1.74 15.31 -11.76
N GLN A 85 -1.00 15.41 -10.66
CA GLN A 85 -0.42 14.25 -9.98
C GLN A 85 -0.64 14.33 -8.48
N TYR A 86 -0.83 13.18 -7.85
CA TYR A 86 -0.93 13.12 -6.39
C TYR A 86 0.43 13.40 -5.75
N ARG A 87 0.42 14.24 -4.72
CA ARG A 87 1.58 14.67 -3.96
C ARG A 87 1.28 14.74 -2.48
N LEU A 88 2.29 14.46 -1.67
CA LEU A 88 2.22 14.71 -0.24
C LEU A 88 2.08 16.22 0.00
N VAL A 89 1.12 16.64 0.84
CA VAL A 89 0.87 18.06 1.10
C VAL A 89 2.07 18.76 1.75
N ASN A 90 2.81 18.05 2.60
CA ASN A 90 4.00 18.55 3.28
C ASN A 90 5.28 18.43 2.43
N GLU A 91 5.28 17.61 1.38
CA GLU A 91 6.45 17.34 0.53
C GLU A 91 6.06 17.22 -0.95
N PRO A 92 5.59 18.32 -1.57
CA PRO A 92 5.04 18.29 -2.91
C PRO A 92 6.07 17.96 -4.01
N ASP A 93 7.36 18.12 -3.70
CA ASP A 93 8.46 17.80 -4.61
C ASP A 93 8.76 16.30 -4.69
N LYS A 94 8.21 15.49 -3.77
CA LYS A 94 8.41 14.04 -3.76
C LYS A 94 7.38 13.33 -4.63
N GLU A 95 7.86 12.57 -5.60
CA GLU A 95 7.01 11.68 -6.39
C GLU A 95 6.50 10.53 -5.55
N LEU A 96 5.26 10.09 -5.84
CA LEU A 96 4.63 8.96 -5.19
C LEU A 96 4.60 7.75 -6.12
N ASN A 97 4.64 6.55 -5.55
CA ASN A 97 4.43 5.31 -6.28
C ASN A 97 2.93 4.97 -6.41
N ASN A 98 2.62 3.88 -7.10
CA ASN A 98 1.25 3.44 -7.39
C ASN A 98 0.41 3.00 -6.16
N LYS A 99 0.99 2.94 -4.95
CA LYS A 99 0.24 2.58 -3.75
C LYS A 99 -0.82 3.62 -3.42
N ILE A 100 -0.61 4.89 -3.77
CA ILE A 100 -1.67 5.91 -3.62
C ILE A 100 -2.92 5.54 -4.43
N GLU A 101 -2.77 5.08 -5.67
CA GLU A 101 -3.90 4.67 -6.51
C GLU A 101 -4.66 3.50 -5.89
N THR A 102 -3.93 2.56 -5.29
CA THR A 102 -4.52 1.42 -4.56
C THR A 102 -5.35 1.90 -3.37
N ALA A 103 -4.84 2.84 -2.58
CA ALA A 103 -5.56 3.42 -1.45
C ALA A 103 -6.83 4.16 -1.89
N LEU A 104 -6.76 4.93 -2.98
CA LEU A 104 -7.90 5.67 -3.53
C LEU A 104 -9.00 4.73 -4.04
N VAL A 105 -8.63 3.63 -4.71
CA VAL A 105 -9.57 2.59 -5.14
C VAL A 105 -10.22 1.95 -3.93
N GLN A 106 -9.43 1.53 -2.94
CA GLN A 106 -9.95 0.91 -1.72
C GLN A 106 -10.87 1.85 -0.93
N ALA A 107 -10.54 3.14 -0.87
CA ALA A 107 -11.36 4.14 -0.20
C ALA A 107 -12.69 4.36 -0.93
N ALA A 108 -12.69 4.41 -2.27
CA ALA A 108 -13.91 4.58 -3.05
C ALA A 108 -14.87 3.39 -2.91
N SER A 109 -14.35 2.16 -2.83
CA SER A 109 -15.14 0.93 -2.79
C SER A 109 -14.99 0.13 -1.50
N LEU A 110 -14.99 0.80 -0.34
CA LEU A 110 -14.86 0.11 0.93
C LEU A 110 -16.13 -0.69 1.26
N ILE A 111 -15.97 -1.98 1.50
CA ILE A 111 -17.07 -2.91 1.77
C ILE A 111 -16.88 -3.52 3.17
N SER A 112 -17.96 -3.61 3.94
CA SER A 112 -17.96 -4.28 5.24
C SER A 112 -17.86 -5.79 5.08
N VAL A 113 -17.14 -6.44 5.99
CA VAL A 113 -17.21 -7.90 6.19
C VAL A 113 -18.46 -8.24 7.00
N ASN A 114 -18.71 -7.52 8.11
CA ASN A 114 -19.90 -7.71 8.94
C ASN A 114 -20.43 -6.37 9.45
N LEU A 115 -21.75 -6.28 9.57
CA LEU A 115 -22.42 -5.35 10.48
C LEU A 115 -22.37 -5.94 11.91
N ILE A 116 -21.90 -5.15 12.86
CA ILE A 116 -21.69 -5.54 14.26
C ILE A 116 -22.80 -5.01 15.15
N GLU A 117 -23.12 -3.73 15.01
CA GLU A 117 -24.14 -3.07 15.84
C GLU A 117 -24.74 -1.88 15.09
N GLU A 118 -26.04 -1.67 15.29
CA GLU A 118 -26.74 -0.44 14.90
C GLU A 118 -27.03 0.39 16.16
N ASN A 119 -26.87 1.70 16.06
CA ASN A 119 -27.03 2.66 17.14
C ASN A 119 -26.17 2.36 18.38
N PRO A 120 -24.82 2.24 18.24
CA PRO A 120 -23.90 2.02 19.35
C PRO A 120 -24.05 3.07 20.45
N THR A 121 -24.21 2.61 21.68
CA THR A 121 -24.28 3.50 22.87
C THR A 121 -22.92 3.79 23.49
N ASP A 122 -21.92 2.97 23.19
CA ASP A 122 -20.55 3.09 23.67
C ASP A 122 -19.60 2.66 22.56
N LEU A 123 -18.80 3.61 22.05
CA LEU A 123 -17.82 3.36 20.99
C LEU A 123 -16.48 2.86 21.53
N SER A 124 -16.22 3.06 22.83
CA SER A 124 -14.96 2.66 23.46
C SER A 124 -14.76 1.14 23.46
N LYS A 125 -15.85 0.36 23.50
CA LYS A 125 -15.80 -1.12 23.35
C LYS A 125 -15.22 -1.58 22.01
N TYR A 126 -15.26 -0.72 20.99
CA TYR A 126 -14.71 -0.99 19.67
C TYR A 126 -13.34 -0.35 19.47
N GLY A 127 -12.82 0.39 20.45
CA GLY A 127 -11.56 1.13 20.34
C GLY A 127 -11.62 2.31 19.38
N ILE A 128 -12.82 2.81 19.06
CA ILE A 128 -12.97 3.98 18.19
C ILE A 128 -12.78 5.23 19.06
N ASP A 129 -11.62 5.88 18.89
CA ASP A 129 -11.19 7.05 19.65
C ASP A 129 -11.13 8.35 18.83
N TYR A 130 -11.55 8.27 17.56
CA TYR A 130 -11.52 9.34 16.55
C TYR A 130 -10.13 9.83 16.12
N ASN A 131 -9.04 9.23 16.59
CA ASN A 131 -7.67 9.59 16.19
C ASN A 131 -7.16 8.75 15.02
N SER A 132 -7.76 7.58 14.79
CA SER A 132 -7.44 6.70 13.67
C SER A 132 -8.55 6.75 12.63
N PHE A 133 -8.24 7.20 11.42
CA PHE A 133 -9.24 7.38 10.36
C PHE A 133 -8.62 7.40 8.96
N PHE A 134 -9.47 7.28 7.95
CA PHE A 134 -9.20 7.86 6.64
C PHE A 134 -10.30 8.83 6.24
N GLU A 135 -9.95 9.79 5.40
CA GLU A 135 -10.84 10.81 4.86
C GLU A 135 -10.53 11.04 3.38
N VAL A 136 -11.57 11.06 2.55
CA VAL A 136 -11.48 11.46 1.14
C VAL A 136 -12.27 12.74 0.91
N THR A 137 -11.74 13.64 0.11
CA THR A 137 -12.48 14.80 -0.43
C THR A 137 -12.61 14.65 -1.93
N LEU A 138 -13.82 14.86 -2.43
CA LEU A 138 -14.16 14.77 -3.85
C LEU A 138 -14.00 16.13 -4.55
N LYS A 139 -13.98 16.11 -5.90
CA LYS A 139 -13.97 17.31 -6.75
C LYS A 139 -15.10 18.28 -6.48
N ASP A 140 -16.26 17.80 -6.01
CA ASP A 140 -17.42 18.63 -5.68
C ASP A 140 -17.36 19.25 -4.26
N GLY A 141 -16.29 18.98 -3.52
CA GLY A 141 -16.07 19.44 -2.15
C GLY A 141 -16.65 18.52 -1.07
N THR A 142 -17.40 17.48 -1.44
CA THR A 142 -17.93 16.51 -0.49
C THR A 142 -16.79 15.72 0.15
N SER A 143 -16.85 15.50 1.46
CA SER A 143 -15.87 14.67 2.18
C SER A 143 -16.53 13.50 2.87
N TYR A 144 -15.81 12.38 2.93
CA TYR A 144 -16.24 11.17 3.62
C TYR A 144 -15.12 10.68 4.53
N LYS A 145 -15.46 10.47 5.79
CA LYS A 145 -14.54 10.02 6.83
C LYS A 145 -15.00 8.71 7.42
N VAL A 146 -14.06 7.80 7.65
CA VAL A 146 -14.29 6.53 8.33
C VAL A 146 -13.27 6.40 9.45
N TYR A 147 -13.76 6.17 10.66
CA TYR A 147 -12.97 5.94 11.85
C TYR A 147 -12.64 4.47 11.99
N PHE A 148 -11.40 4.19 12.41
CA PHE A 148 -10.91 2.85 12.72
C PHE A 148 -10.96 2.62 14.23
N GLY A 149 -11.26 1.38 14.61
CA GLY A 149 -11.18 0.89 15.98
C GLY A 149 -10.15 -0.23 16.12
N ASN A 150 -10.35 -1.07 17.13
CA ASN A 150 -9.47 -2.18 17.44
C ASN A 150 -9.45 -3.26 16.35
N VAL A 151 -8.30 -3.89 16.20
CA VAL A 151 -8.13 -5.13 15.44
C VAL A 151 -8.68 -6.31 16.24
N ILE A 152 -9.37 -7.21 15.55
CA ILE A 152 -9.89 -8.46 16.10
C ILE A 152 -8.92 -9.58 15.73
N ASP A 153 -8.03 -9.96 16.64
CA ASP A 153 -6.92 -10.90 16.39
C ASP A 153 -7.36 -12.25 15.79
N VAL A 154 -8.55 -12.75 16.16
CA VAL A 154 -9.02 -14.07 15.71
C VAL A 154 -9.46 -14.06 14.25
N THR A 155 -10.06 -12.96 13.78
CA THR A 155 -10.60 -12.87 12.41
C THR A 155 -9.77 -11.97 11.51
N TYR A 156 -8.76 -11.29 12.04
CA TYR A 156 -7.99 -10.26 11.34
C TYR A 156 -8.89 -9.20 10.69
N ASN A 157 -9.94 -8.79 11.42
CA ASN A 157 -10.83 -7.72 10.99
C ASN A 157 -10.60 -6.47 11.85
N VAL A 158 -10.95 -5.30 11.34
CA VAL A 158 -10.87 -4.04 12.06
C VAL A 158 -12.26 -3.44 12.20
N TYR A 159 -12.63 -3.02 13.42
CA TYR A 159 -13.88 -2.27 13.62
C TYR A 159 -13.83 -0.93 12.91
N VAL A 160 -14.93 -0.52 12.28
CA VAL A 160 -15.02 0.78 11.61
C VAL A 160 -16.39 1.42 11.77
N MET A 161 -16.41 2.75 11.67
CA MET A 161 -17.62 3.55 11.67
C MET A 161 -17.47 4.70 10.67
N ARG A 162 -18.42 4.85 9.75
CA ARG A 162 -18.47 6.04 8.88
C ARG A 162 -19.00 7.22 9.67
N GLU A 163 -18.38 8.38 9.50
CA GLU A 163 -18.88 9.63 10.07
C GLU A 163 -20.33 9.90 9.64
N GLY A 164 -21.17 10.25 10.61
CA GLY A 164 -22.59 10.50 10.39
C GLY A 164 -23.45 9.23 10.17
N VAL A 165 -22.89 8.02 10.32
CA VAL A 165 -23.65 6.76 10.28
C VAL A 165 -23.52 6.03 11.60
N ASP A 166 -24.66 5.82 12.25
CA ASP A 166 -24.74 5.18 13.55
C ASP A 166 -24.74 3.64 13.45
N LYS A 167 -23.71 3.10 12.80
CA LYS A 167 -23.50 1.66 12.60
C LYS A 167 -22.03 1.31 12.72
N ILE A 168 -21.75 0.21 13.42
CA ILE A 168 -20.41 -0.37 13.55
C ILE A 168 -20.29 -1.54 12.61
N TYR A 169 -19.25 -1.50 11.78
CA TYR A 169 -18.91 -2.56 10.85
C TYR A 169 -17.56 -3.18 11.20
N THR A 170 -17.21 -4.22 10.47
CA THR A 170 -15.84 -4.69 10.35
C THR A 170 -15.38 -4.61 8.90
N ILE A 171 -14.10 -4.35 8.69
CA ILE A 171 -13.41 -4.52 7.40
C ILE A 171 -12.28 -5.54 7.56
N SER A 172 -11.79 -6.11 6.46
CA SER A 172 -10.62 -6.99 6.51
C SER A 172 -9.34 -6.20 6.81
N ASP A 173 -8.37 -6.87 7.45
CA ASP A 173 -6.99 -6.40 7.59
C ASP A 173 -6.36 -5.94 6.27
N THR A 174 -6.71 -6.60 5.17
CA THR A 174 -6.22 -6.29 3.82
C THR A 174 -6.75 -4.92 3.38
N SER A 175 -8.06 -4.67 3.58
CA SER A 175 -8.67 -3.36 3.27
C SER A 175 -8.08 -2.28 4.17
N PHE A 176 -7.88 -2.59 5.46
CA PHE A 176 -7.24 -1.68 6.41
C PHE A 176 -5.81 -1.32 5.98
N GLY A 177 -4.96 -2.30 5.67
CA GLY A 177 -3.58 -2.06 5.23
C GLY A 177 -3.48 -1.26 3.93
N MET A 178 -4.42 -1.44 3.00
CA MET A 178 -4.51 -0.62 1.79
C MET A 178 -4.93 0.83 2.06
N LEU A 179 -5.60 1.10 3.19
CA LEU A 179 -6.04 2.43 3.61
C LEU A 179 -5.07 3.12 4.59
N THR A 180 -4.01 2.44 5.04
CA THR A 180 -3.11 2.96 6.08
C THR A 180 -1.66 2.79 5.64
N ILE A 181 -1.33 3.35 4.48
CA ILE A 181 -0.01 3.19 3.86
C ILE A 181 0.92 4.26 4.39
N TYR A 182 1.82 3.92 5.31
CA TYR A 182 2.79 4.87 5.88
C TYR A 182 3.51 5.66 4.78
N ARG A 183 3.84 6.90 5.12
CA ARG A 183 4.44 7.89 4.23
C ARG A 183 5.61 7.32 3.42
N GLU A 184 6.53 6.60 4.06
CA GLU A 184 7.74 6.04 3.45
C GLU A 184 7.41 5.07 2.32
N TYR A 185 6.31 4.32 2.45
CA TYR A 185 5.84 3.39 1.44
C TYR A 185 5.09 4.07 0.30
N LEU A 186 4.69 5.34 0.44
CA LEU A 186 4.05 6.09 -0.64
C LEU A 186 5.07 6.70 -1.61
N LEU A 187 6.32 6.90 -1.18
CA LEU A 187 7.33 7.58 -1.98
C LEU A 187 7.79 6.72 -3.16
N SER A 188 8.08 7.37 -4.29
CA SER A 188 8.63 6.73 -5.49
C SER A 188 10.06 6.26 -5.26
N GLU A 189 10.28 4.96 -5.33
CA GLU A 189 11.60 4.36 -5.16
C GLU A 189 12.51 4.55 -6.39
N VAL A 190 12.02 5.20 -7.46
CA VAL A 190 12.79 5.40 -8.70
C VAL A 190 13.88 6.46 -8.49
N ILE A 191 15.14 6.09 -8.70
CA ILE A 191 16.28 7.02 -8.62
C ILE A 191 16.45 7.80 -9.92
N PHE A 192 16.34 7.10 -11.06
CA PHE A 192 16.51 7.68 -12.39
C PHE A 192 15.19 7.56 -13.17
N PRO A 193 14.38 8.63 -13.23
CA PRO A 193 13.19 8.65 -14.08
C PRO A 193 13.57 8.79 -15.57
N GLY A 194 12.73 8.27 -16.48
CA GLY A 194 12.94 8.32 -17.94
C GLY A 194 13.11 6.96 -18.64
N ASN A 195 14.08 6.82 -19.54
CA ASN A 195 14.37 5.60 -20.29
C ASN A 195 15.89 5.40 -20.47
N ALA A 196 16.42 4.23 -20.09
CA ALA A 196 17.86 3.93 -20.26
C ALA A 196 18.37 4.09 -21.70
N ASN A 197 17.50 3.93 -22.70
CA ASN A 197 17.85 4.09 -24.11
C ASN A 197 18.09 5.54 -24.54
N THR A 198 17.69 6.53 -23.74
CA THR A 198 17.93 7.96 -24.04
C THR A 198 19.23 8.47 -23.42
N ILE A 199 19.97 7.63 -22.70
CA ILE A 199 21.22 8.01 -22.05
C ILE A 199 22.27 8.33 -23.11
N SER A 200 22.77 9.57 -23.07
CA SER A 200 23.81 10.06 -23.99
C SER A 200 25.23 9.93 -23.43
N SER A 201 25.37 9.75 -22.12
CA SER A 201 26.67 9.52 -21.47
C SER A 201 26.49 8.87 -20.10
N PHE A 202 27.43 8.00 -19.73
CA PHE A 202 27.55 7.43 -18.39
C PHE A 202 28.94 7.73 -17.84
N SER A 203 29.05 8.27 -16.62
CA SER A 203 30.34 8.57 -16.00
C SER A 203 30.38 8.06 -14.56
N LEU A 204 31.50 7.45 -14.19
CA LEU A 204 31.75 7.04 -12.81
C LEU A 204 32.82 7.96 -12.19
N LEU A 205 32.48 8.55 -11.05
CA LEU A 205 33.43 9.28 -10.21
C LEU A 205 33.67 8.50 -8.92
N LYS A 206 34.93 8.40 -8.51
CA LYS A 206 35.33 7.79 -7.24
C LYS A 206 36.06 8.82 -6.41
N LYS A 207 35.52 9.16 -5.24
CA LYS A 207 36.06 10.20 -4.35
C LYS A 207 36.23 11.57 -5.04
N GLY A 208 35.38 11.87 -6.02
CA GLY A 208 35.44 13.10 -6.80
C GLY A 208 36.33 13.03 -8.05
N ASP A 209 37.15 11.99 -8.20
CA ASP A 209 37.99 11.79 -9.39
C ASP A 209 37.24 11.00 -10.45
N LEU A 210 37.35 11.42 -11.72
CA LEU A 210 36.77 10.71 -12.85
C LEU A 210 37.52 9.39 -13.09
N GLU A 211 36.82 8.26 -12.97
CA GLU A 211 37.37 6.94 -13.28
C GLU A 211 37.22 6.62 -14.77
N PHE A 212 36.02 6.86 -15.32
CA PHE A 212 35.76 6.71 -16.75
C PHE A 212 34.49 7.42 -17.21
N THR A 213 34.41 7.67 -18.52
CA THR A 213 33.19 8.08 -19.22
C THR A 213 32.92 7.21 -20.43
N LEU A 214 31.69 6.71 -20.54
CA LEU A 214 31.15 6.02 -21.70
C LEU A 214 30.22 6.94 -22.49
N LYS A 215 30.30 6.87 -23.82
CA LYS A 215 29.36 7.52 -24.75
C LYS A 215 29.01 6.55 -25.89
N PRO A 216 27.79 6.61 -26.44
CA PRO A 216 27.45 5.85 -27.64
C PRO A 216 28.22 6.43 -28.84
N ASP A 217 28.77 5.56 -29.68
CA ASP A 217 29.30 5.94 -30.98
C ASP A 217 28.16 6.16 -32.00
N GLN A 218 28.52 6.45 -33.25
CA GLN A 218 27.56 6.64 -34.36
C GLN A 218 26.67 5.41 -34.65
N TYR A 219 26.99 4.25 -34.10
CA TYR A 219 26.24 3.00 -34.21
C TYR A 219 25.56 2.61 -32.89
N VAL A 220 25.47 3.54 -31.93
CA VAL A 220 24.87 3.34 -30.60
C VAL A 220 25.62 2.29 -29.77
N LYS A 221 26.93 2.09 -30.04
CA LYS A 221 27.77 1.21 -29.24
C LYS A 221 28.54 2.03 -28.20
N TRP A 222 28.47 1.61 -26.95
CA TRP A 222 29.21 2.26 -25.87
C TRP A 222 30.73 2.16 -26.06
N VAL A 223 31.39 3.31 -26.08
CA VAL A 223 32.85 3.45 -26.15
C VAL A 223 33.37 4.23 -24.96
N LEU A 224 34.57 3.88 -24.50
CA LEU A 224 35.30 4.61 -23.47
C LEU A 224 35.83 5.87 -24.13
N THR A 225 35.50 7.02 -23.56
CA THR A 225 35.94 8.34 -24.06
C THR A 225 36.95 9.00 -23.12
N GLU A 226 36.85 8.72 -21.82
CA GLU A 226 37.76 9.19 -20.78
C GLU A 226 38.19 8.02 -19.89
N PRO A 227 39.44 8.00 -19.37
CA PRO A 227 40.49 9.00 -19.58
C PRO A 227 41.20 8.85 -20.93
N LEU A 228 40.91 7.79 -21.68
CA LEU A 228 41.47 7.53 -22.99
C LEU A 228 40.43 6.87 -23.90
N SER A 229 40.42 7.27 -25.16
CA SER A 229 39.47 6.72 -26.14
C SER A 229 39.79 5.27 -26.46
N SER A 230 38.88 4.35 -26.13
CA SER A 230 39.05 2.90 -26.39
C SER A 230 37.71 2.20 -26.65
N LYS A 231 37.78 1.05 -27.34
CA LYS A 231 36.64 0.14 -27.43
C LYS A 231 36.36 -0.46 -26.06
N THR A 232 35.08 -0.66 -25.76
CA THR A 232 34.64 -1.42 -24.59
C THR A 232 33.98 -2.72 -25.03
N TYR A 233 33.78 -3.62 -24.08
CA TYR A 233 32.86 -4.72 -24.30
C TYR A 233 31.43 -4.21 -24.16
N THR A 234 30.79 -3.98 -25.30
CA THR A 234 29.51 -3.25 -25.40
C THR A 234 28.41 -3.86 -24.53
N GLN A 235 28.36 -5.19 -24.41
CA GLN A 235 27.39 -5.87 -23.59
C GLN A 235 27.57 -5.56 -22.09
N THR A 236 28.79 -5.61 -21.56
CA THR A 236 29.05 -5.25 -20.14
C THR A 236 28.80 -3.77 -19.88
N ALA A 237 29.11 -2.89 -20.84
CA ALA A 237 28.78 -1.47 -20.73
C ALA A 237 27.27 -1.24 -20.64
N GLN A 238 26.49 -1.91 -21.49
CA GLN A 238 25.03 -1.84 -21.46
C GLN A 238 24.47 -2.42 -20.15
N GLU A 239 24.92 -3.61 -19.74
CA GLU A 239 24.50 -4.24 -18.48
C GLU A 239 24.76 -3.34 -17.26
N MET A 240 25.89 -2.63 -17.22
CA MET A 240 26.18 -1.69 -16.14
C MET A 240 25.22 -0.49 -16.14
N ILE A 241 24.88 0.03 -17.32
CA ILE A 241 23.96 1.17 -17.47
C ILE A 241 22.55 0.74 -17.07
N ASP A 242 22.09 -0.41 -17.58
CA ASP A 242 20.78 -0.99 -17.24
C ASP A 242 20.68 -1.24 -15.73
N ASN A 243 21.69 -1.89 -15.13
CA ASN A 243 21.71 -2.14 -13.69
C ASN A 243 21.71 -0.84 -12.85
N THR A 244 22.34 0.24 -13.34
CA THR A 244 22.32 1.54 -12.65
C THR A 244 20.95 2.18 -12.74
N TYR A 245 20.31 2.07 -13.91
CA TYR A 245 18.99 2.60 -14.17
C TYR A 245 17.91 1.86 -13.37
N ASP A 246 18.07 0.54 -13.20
CA ASP A 246 17.20 -0.32 -12.40
C ASP A 246 17.43 -0.15 -10.88
N MET A 247 18.38 0.68 -10.46
CA MET A 247 18.56 0.98 -9.04
C MET A 247 17.33 1.71 -8.49
N VAL A 248 16.82 1.15 -7.41
CA VAL A 248 15.73 1.74 -6.63
C VAL A 248 16.21 2.13 -5.24
N ILE A 249 15.54 3.09 -4.64
CA ILE A 249 15.72 3.47 -3.23
C ILE A 249 15.30 2.28 -2.38
N GLY A 250 16.24 1.71 -1.63
CA GLY A 250 15.95 0.57 -0.75
C GLY A 250 15.20 0.96 0.52
N GLU A 251 15.57 2.10 1.12
CA GLU A 251 14.88 2.65 2.29
C GLU A 251 15.03 4.19 2.33
N TYR A 252 14.00 4.87 2.83
CA TYR A 252 14.09 6.27 3.19
C TYR A 252 14.54 6.39 4.64
N VAL A 253 15.76 6.91 4.86
CA VAL A 253 16.26 7.18 6.20
C VAL A 253 15.83 8.59 6.61
N ASN A 254 14.95 8.69 7.60
CA ASN A 254 14.67 9.96 8.26
C ASN A 254 15.90 10.37 9.09
N VAL A 255 16.82 11.09 8.46
CA VAL A 255 17.93 11.71 9.20
C VAL A 255 17.33 12.93 9.89
N LEU A 256 17.08 12.84 11.20
CA LEU A 256 16.87 14.04 12.01
C LEU A 256 18.05 14.97 11.72
N PRO A 257 17.84 16.24 11.35
CA PRO A 257 18.96 17.14 11.13
C PRO A 257 19.82 17.12 12.38
N SER A 258 21.11 16.81 12.22
CA SER A 258 22.06 16.99 13.30
C SER A 258 21.95 18.45 13.73
N GLU A 259 21.67 18.66 15.02
CA GLU A 259 21.81 19.99 15.61
C GLU A 259 23.28 20.39 15.44
N ASP A 260 23.55 21.22 14.43
CA ASP A 260 24.79 22.00 14.29
C ASP A 260 24.64 23.33 15.05
#